data_AF-A0AAD7IB40-F1
#
_entry.id   AF-A0AAD7IB40-F1
#
_cell.length_a   1.000
_cell.length_b   1.000
_cell.length_c   1.000
_cell.angle_alpha   90.00
_cell.angle_beta   90.00
_cell.angle_gamma   90.00
#
_symmetry.space_group_name_H-M   'P 1'
#
loop_
_entity.id
_entity.type
_entity.pdbx_description
1 polymer ?
#
loop_
_entity_poly.entity_id
_entity_poly.type
_entity_poly.pdbx_seq_one_letter_code
_entity_poly.pdbx_strand_id
1 'polypeptide(L)'
;MAMRSYSGLALDDDILDRIMTFCPTFGTLQSTVLVSKSFYRIFQTHPKSITRAVAYNIVGPALPQALRVIQYPYPAHHAADTLDALRMATECPEDHAPSVITADEKAMLQGNSKVVAALEDIYSLTNKDRTSKTSVLTPEESWRFRRAMYRLMLYCNLFPPDRHERHEIDDLEDTAIEKIFAQRTAVLNVYPTDELVQLYAVAKFMRGLLEGLSGGDPRTVDIFQSLGPARALYGWQERHIGVLVDDISDELFDNDDDIALFSGYFATPFKNLWETRKIPPLKDEEPLSKWILDQVNGANDTCSQCASPGGLQLFTDANWHRFPIILPNLLKSNLKANPLVTQPFFAATRHIAGSDALGPWISGLWAFRQTEFHGWDVGDSYCSPCLLKFLEEHVWRWFLDHQLAAGWTPPEDCWYGWNCRTQTHSLHHQQTRNHLCVPTK
;
A
#
# COMPACT_ATOMS: atom_id res chain seq x y z
N MET A 1 -25.15 24.72 48.33
CA MET A 1 -24.92 23.27 48.25
C MET A 1 -23.73 23.04 47.34
N ALA A 2 -22.54 22.81 47.90
CA ALA A 2 -21.38 22.42 47.10
C ALA A 2 -21.55 20.92 46.76
N MET A 3 -21.69 20.59 45.47
CA MET A 3 -21.53 19.20 45.01
C MET A 3 -20.11 18.80 45.40
N ARG A 4 -19.99 17.95 46.43
CA ARG A 4 -18.69 17.34 46.76
C ARG A 4 -18.32 16.47 45.56
N SER A 5 -17.24 16.85 44.89
CA SER A 5 -16.54 15.98 43.95
C SER A 5 -16.36 14.60 44.61
N TYR A 6 -16.95 13.57 43.99
CA TYR A 6 -16.74 12.17 44.39
C TYR A 6 -15.39 11.64 43.91
N SER A 7 -14.68 12.44 43.11
CA SER A 7 -13.35 12.17 42.61
C SER A 7 -12.32 12.73 43.60
N GLY A 8 -11.20 12.03 43.83
CA GLY A 8 -10.09 12.57 44.63
C GLY A 8 -9.32 13.70 43.93
N LEU A 9 -9.85 14.19 42.80
CA LEU A 9 -9.25 15.20 41.94
C LEU A 9 -10.07 16.50 42.05
N ALA A 10 -9.40 17.63 41.86
CA ALA A 10 -10.02 18.97 41.87
C ALA A 10 -10.77 19.29 40.54
N LEU A 11 -11.28 18.27 39.86
CA LEU A 11 -12.01 18.37 38.59
C LEU A 11 -13.35 17.63 38.71
N ASP A 12 -14.38 18.19 38.08
CA ASP A 12 -15.69 17.56 37.97
C ASP A 12 -15.66 16.34 37.04
N ASP A 13 -16.55 15.38 37.29
CA ASP A 13 -16.58 14.09 36.61
C ASP A 13 -16.86 14.22 35.10
N ASP A 14 -17.59 15.26 34.68
CA ASP A 14 -17.89 15.57 33.28
C ASP A 14 -16.65 16.06 32.51
N ILE A 15 -15.79 16.86 33.14
CA ILE A 15 -14.51 17.29 32.59
C ILE A 15 -13.60 16.08 32.42
N LEU A 16 -13.53 15.22 33.43
CA LEU A 16 -12.73 14.00 33.39
C LEU A 16 -13.24 13.02 32.32
N ASP A 17 -14.55 12.82 32.19
CA ASP A 17 -15.17 12.05 31.10
C ASP A 17 -14.75 12.61 29.73
N ARG A 18 -14.87 13.93 29.55
CA ARG A 18 -14.47 14.61 28.32
C ARG A 18 -12.99 14.42 28.01
N ILE A 19 -12.10 14.54 29.00
CA ILE A 19 -10.66 14.27 28.83
C ILE A 19 -10.43 12.83 28.34
N MET A 20 -11.11 11.85 28.92
CA MET A 20 -10.96 10.45 28.51
C MET A 20 -11.41 10.21 27.06
N THR A 21 -12.43 10.94 26.58
CA THR A 21 -12.88 10.85 25.18
C THR A 21 -11.83 11.33 24.16
N PHE A 22 -10.82 12.10 24.58
CA PHE A 22 -9.72 12.57 23.73
C PHE A 22 -8.49 11.67 23.74
N CYS A 23 -8.54 10.51 24.42
CA CYS A 23 -7.42 9.56 24.35
C CYS A 23 -7.22 9.12 22.88
N PRO A 24 -5.99 9.18 22.35
CA PRO A 24 -5.72 8.90 20.93
C PRO A 24 -5.78 7.40 20.60
N THR A 25 -5.58 6.53 21.60
CA THR A 25 -5.56 5.08 21.42
C THR A 25 -6.19 4.36 22.61
N PHE A 26 -6.62 3.10 22.42
CA PHE A 26 -7.09 2.26 23.52
C PHE A 26 -6.01 2.00 24.59
N GLY A 27 -4.74 1.91 24.19
CA GLY A 27 -3.62 1.78 25.14
C GLY A 27 -3.43 3.02 26.01
N THR A 28 -3.62 4.22 25.43
CA THR A 28 -3.62 5.47 26.20
C THR A 28 -4.79 5.52 27.16
N LEU A 29 -6.00 5.15 26.70
CA LEU A 29 -7.18 5.06 27.55
C LEU A 29 -6.96 4.08 28.72
N GLN A 30 -6.45 2.88 28.45
CA GLN A 30 -6.16 1.89 29.48
C GLN A 30 -5.15 2.43 30.50
N SER A 31 -4.09 3.08 30.04
CA SER A 31 -3.12 3.73 30.91
C SER A 31 -3.78 4.79 31.79
N THR A 32 -4.59 5.69 31.21
CA THR A 32 -5.35 6.73 31.94
C THR A 32 -6.27 6.13 33.00
N VAL A 33 -7.00 5.06 32.66
CA VAL A 33 -7.88 4.33 33.59
C VAL A 33 -7.11 3.76 34.78
N LEU A 34 -5.87 3.30 34.57
CA LEU A 34 -5.02 2.70 35.60
C LEU A 34 -4.30 3.72 36.49
N VAL A 35 -4.23 5.00 36.11
CA VAL A 35 -3.54 6.04 36.88
C VAL A 35 -4.24 6.34 38.21
N SER A 36 -5.57 6.37 38.25
CA SER A 36 -6.31 6.69 39.48
C SER A 36 -7.68 6.02 39.58
N LYS A 37 -8.16 5.82 40.82
CA LYS A 37 -9.52 5.33 41.10
C LYS A 37 -10.60 6.27 40.54
N SER A 38 -10.31 7.57 40.40
CA SER A 38 -11.24 8.55 39.83
C SER A 38 -11.47 8.29 38.34
N PHE A 39 -10.41 8.16 37.54
CA PHE A 39 -10.53 7.80 36.12
C PHE A 39 -11.19 6.45 35.93
N TYR A 40 -10.82 5.46 36.76
CA TYR A 40 -11.45 4.14 36.73
C TYR A 40 -12.96 4.20 36.98
N ARG A 41 -13.41 4.95 37.99
CA ARG A 41 -14.85 5.12 38.28
C ARG A 41 -15.60 5.75 37.12
N ILE A 42 -15.06 6.82 36.54
CA ILE A 42 -15.68 7.51 35.41
C ILE A 42 -15.79 6.58 34.20
N PHE A 43 -14.72 5.83 33.92
CA PHE A 43 -14.75 4.82 32.88
C PHE A 43 -15.79 3.72 33.14
N GLN A 44 -15.94 3.26 34.39
CA GLN A 44 -16.98 2.29 34.74
C GLN A 44 -18.39 2.86 34.55
N THR A 45 -18.58 4.15 34.78
CA THR A 45 -19.87 4.81 34.58
C THR A 45 -20.20 4.97 33.09
N HIS A 46 -19.23 5.35 32.24
CA HIS A 46 -19.45 5.62 30.82
C HIS A 46 -18.56 4.81 29.84
N PRO A 47 -18.44 3.48 29.97
CA PRO A 47 -17.46 2.72 29.22
C PRO A 47 -17.74 2.73 27.71
N LYS A 48 -19.03 2.73 27.32
CA LYS A 48 -19.46 2.73 25.92
C LYS A 48 -19.14 4.05 25.22
N SER A 49 -19.49 5.18 25.84
CA SER A 49 -19.26 6.52 25.28
C SER A 49 -17.77 6.78 25.10
N ILE A 50 -16.98 6.57 26.17
CA ILE A 50 -15.54 6.78 26.15
C ILE A 50 -14.86 5.85 25.14
N THR A 51 -15.17 4.55 25.16
CA THR A 51 -14.56 3.59 24.22
C THR A 51 -14.90 3.94 22.77
N ARG A 52 -16.15 4.35 22.48
CA ARG A 52 -16.56 4.74 21.14
C ARG A 52 -15.88 6.03 20.68
N ALA A 53 -15.70 7.01 21.57
CA ALA A 53 -14.97 8.23 21.25
C ALA A 53 -13.49 7.94 20.92
N VAL A 54 -12.84 7.06 21.70
CA VAL A 54 -11.47 6.62 21.40
C VAL A 54 -11.40 5.84 20.08
N ALA A 55 -12.39 4.99 19.79
CA ALA A 55 -12.50 4.31 18.50
C ALA A 55 -12.62 5.32 17.34
N TYR A 56 -13.40 6.39 17.54
CA TYR A 56 -13.54 7.49 16.58
C TYR A 56 -12.22 8.27 16.40
N ASN A 57 -11.44 8.49 17.46
CA ASN A 57 -10.13 9.15 17.33
C ASN A 57 -9.14 8.32 16.51
N ILE A 58 -9.25 6.98 16.55
CA ILE A 58 -8.39 6.05 15.80
C ILE A 58 -8.80 6.01 14.31
N VAL A 59 -10.10 5.85 14.04
CA VAL A 59 -10.60 5.58 12.69
C VAL A 59 -11.03 6.85 11.95
N GLY A 60 -11.55 7.83 12.70
CA GLY A 60 -12.22 9.00 12.19
C GLY A 60 -13.71 8.76 11.89
N PRO A 61 -14.31 9.58 11.00
CA PRO A 61 -15.73 9.49 10.65
C PRO A 61 -16.14 8.18 9.97
N ALA A 62 -15.19 7.37 9.48
CA ALA A 62 -15.43 6.05 8.92
C ALA A 62 -15.58 4.92 9.96
N LEU A 63 -15.71 5.28 11.27
CA LEU A 63 -15.88 4.32 12.35
C LEU A 63 -17.03 3.31 12.11
N PRO A 64 -18.21 3.70 11.60
CA PRO A 64 -19.27 2.72 11.40
C PRO A 64 -18.92 1.61 10.40
N GLN A 65 -18.21 1.96 9.32
CA GLN A 65 -17.73 0.99 8.34
C GLN A 65 -16.63 0.09 8.93
N ALA A 66 -15.73 0.67 9.72
CA ALA A 66 -14.68 -0.10 10.39
C ALA A 66 -15.24 -1.07 11.44
N LEU A 67 -16.27 -0.67 12.20
CA LEU A 67 -16.97 -1.56 13.12
C LEU A 67 -17.65 -2.71 12.37
N ARG A 68 -18.22 -2.46 11.20
CA ARG A 68 -18.81 -3.50 10.36
C ARG A 68 -17.80 -4.55 9.93
N VAL A 69 -16.57 -4.15 9.58
CA VAL A 69 -15.49 -5.09 9.22
C VAL A 69 -15.16 -6.05 10.36
N ILE A 70 -15.13 -5.56 11.61
CA ILE A 70 -14.71 -6.36 12.77
C ILE A 70 -15.87 -7.14 13.43
N GLN A 71 -17.11 -6.69 13.24
CA GLN A 71 -18.33 -7.31 13.80
C GLN A 71 -18.92 -8.37 12.88
N TYR A 72 -18.53 -8.34 11.61
CA TYR A 72 -18.74 -9.41 10.67
C TYR A 72 -17.39 -10.03 10.33
N PRO A 73 -16.61 -10.48 11.35
CA PRO A 73 -15.44 -11.27 11.05
C PRO A 73 -15.95 -12.55 10.38
N TYR A 74 -15.20 -12.98 9.39
CA TYR A 74 -15.37 -14.25 8.70
C TYR A 74 -15.94 -15.32 9.65
N PRO A 75 -17.05 -15.98 9.32
CA PRO A 75 -17.67 -16.90 10.26
C PRO A 75 -16.72 -18.08 10.48
N ALA A 76 -16.08 -18.12 11.65
CA ALA A 76 -15.24 -19.24 12.03
C ALA A 76 -16.00 -20.58 12.00
N HIS A 77 -17.35 -20.58 12.09
CA HIS A 77 -18.14 -21.82 12.24
C HIS A 77 -19.59 -21.81 11.69
N HIS A 78 -20.01 -20.86 10.83
CA HIS A 78 -21.36 -20.94 10.25
C HIS A 78 -21.35 -21.74 8.95
N ALA A 79 -22.11 -22.83 8.93
CA ALA A 79 -22.34 -23.72 7.80
C ALA A 79 -22.51 -22.90 6.51
N ALA A 80 -21.67 -23.20 5.52
CA ALA A 80 -21.48 -22.47 4.27
C ALA A 80 -22.77 -22.21 3.45
N ASP A 81 -23.86 -22.90 3.77
CA ASP A 81 -25.10 -22.95 2.98
C ASP A 81 -26.11 -21.81 3.21
N THR A 82 -25.94 -20.94 4.22
CA THR A 82 -26.98 -19.95 4.56
C THR A 82 -26.53 -18.49 4.62
N LEU A 83 -25.34 -18.18 4.09
CA LEU A 83 -24.91 -16.79 3.97
C LEU A 83 -25.61 -16.13 2.77
N ASP A 84 -26.85 -15.68 2.97
CA ASP A 84 -27.53 -14.80 2.02
C ASP A 84 -26.82 -13.43 2.04
N ALA A 85 -26.00 -13.20 1.02
CA ALA A 85 -25.25 -11.96 0.86
C ALA A 85 -26.15 -10.72 0.83
N LEU A 86 -27.42 -10.86 0.40
CA LEU A 86 -28.42 -9.79 0.44
C LEU A 86 -28.88 -9.51 1.88
N ARG A 87 -29.09 -10.55 2.70
CA ARG A 87 -29.31 -10.38 4.15
C ARG A 87 -28.12 -9.70 4.81
N MET A 88 -26.88 -10.05 4.48
CA MET A 88 -25.72 -9.38 5.09
C MET A 88 -25.59 -7.90 4.69
N ALA A 89 -25.99 -7.58 3.45
CA ALA A 89 -25.97 -6.21 2.97
C ALA A 89 -27.07 -5.35 3.62
N THR A 90 -28.17 -5.96 4.06
CA THR A 90 -29.37 -5.27 4.60
C THR A 90 -29.56 -5.38 6.11
N GLU A 91 -29.06 -6.44 6.77
CA GLU A 91 -29.17 -6.67 8.22
C GLU A 91 -28.06 -5.98 9.01
N CYS A 92 -27.05 -5.42 8.33
CA CYS A 92 -26.03 -4.57 8.96
C CYS A 92 -25.90 -3.18 8.31
N PRO A 93 -26.91 -2.30 8.42
CA PRO A 93 -26.75 -0.91 8.09
C PRO A 93 -25.63 -0.30 8.92
N GLU A 94 -24.88 0.59 8.26
CA GLU A 94 -23.79 1.38 8.85
C GLU A 94 -24.27 2.22 10.04
N ASP A 95 -25.59 2.41 10.18
CA ASP A 95 -26.22 3.18 11.25
C ASP A 95 -26.50 2.38 12.54
N HIS A 96 -26.08 1.11 12.64
CA HIS A 96 -26.33 0.29 13.82
C HIS A 96 -25.76 0.91 15.12
N ALA A 97 -26.66 1.09 16.09
CA ALA A 97 -26.38 1.62 17.42
C ALA A 97 -25.50 0.66 18.25
N PRO A 98 -24.71 1.17 19.23
CA PRO A 98 -23.47 0.54 19.68
C PRO A 98 -23.68 -0.71 20.55
N SER A 99 -23.12 -1.83 20.09
CA SER A 99 -22.66 -2.91 20.97
C SER A 99 -21.42 -2.47 21.76
N VAL A 100 -21.11 -3.18 22.84
CA VAL A 100 -19.87 -2.98 23.59
C VAL A 100 -18.71 -3.48 22.74
N ILE A 101 -17.76 -2.60 22.43
CA ILE A 101 -16.53 -2.98 21.72
C ILE A 101 -15.68 -3.84 22.68
N THR A 102 -15.56 -5.12 22.37
CA THR A 102 -14.76 -6.13 23.08
C THR A 102 -13.26 -5.85 22.97
N ALA A 103 -12.44 -6.56 23.75
CA ALA A 103 -10.98 -6.40 23.69
C ALA A 103 -10.42 -6.82 22.31
N ASP A 104 -10.93 -7.91 21.74
CA ASP A 104 -10.49 -8.41 20.44
C ASP A 104 -10.90 -7.45 19.31
N GLU A 105 -12.13 -6.91 19.36
CA GLU A 105 -12.59 -5.88 18.44
C GLU A 105 -11.73 -4.60 18.51
N LYS A 106 -11.28 -4.19 19.71
CA LYS A 106 -10.36 -3.05 19.85
C LYS A 106 -9.02 -3.33 19.15
N ALA A 107 -8.48 -4.52 19.32
CA ALA A 107 -7.23 -4.93 18.69
C ALA A 107 -7.36 -4.98 17.16
N MET A 108 -8.43 -5.59 16.64
CA MET A 108 -8.74 -5.63 15.21
C MET A 108 -8.94 -4.23 14.63
N LEU A 109 -9.68 -3.36 15.31
CA LEU A 109 -9.90 -1.98 14.88
C LEU A 109 -8.59 -1.20 14.78
N GLN A 110 -7.70 -1.35 15.77
CA GLN A 110 -6.37 -0.74 15.73
C GLN A 110 -5.53 -1.31 14.60
N GLY A 111 -5.53 -2.62 14.38
CA GLY A 111 -4.83 -3.26 13.26
C GLY A 111 -5.30 -2.71 11.91
N ASN A 112 -6.60 -2.75 11.65
CA ASN A 112 -7.19 -2.28 10.40
C ASN A 112 -6.95 -0.78 10.20
N SER A 113 -7.04 0.04 11.25
CA SER A 113 -6.77 1.48 11.15
C SER A 113 -5.33 1.80 10.70
N LYS A 114 -4.34 1.00 11.12
CA LYS A 114 -2.95 1.15 10.68
C LYS A 114 -2.80 0.80 9.21
N VAL A 115 -3.44 -0.28 8.75
CA VAL A 115 -3.45 -0.68 7.33
C VAL A 115 -4.07 0.42 6.47
N VAL A 116 -5.25 0.92 6.86
CA VAL A 116 -5.94 1.98 6.11
C VAL A 116 -5.12 3.27 6.10
N ALA A 117 -4.51 3.68 7.22
CA ALA A 117 -3.67 4.86 7.28
C ALA A 117 -2.44 4.74 6.37
N ALA A 118 -1.75 3.60 6.38
CA ALA A 118 -0.60 3.37 5.50
C ALA A 118 -1.00 3.35 4.01
N LEU A 119 -2.14 2.75 3.66
CA LEU A 119 -2.66 2.81 2.29
C LEU A 119 -3.10 4.23 1.89
N GLU A 120 -3.60 5.03 2.84
CA GLU A 120 -3.93 6.44 2.61
C GLU A 120 -2.66 7.27 2.36
N ASP A 121 -1.59 7.03 3.11
CA ASP A 121 -0.27 7.65 2.88
C ASP A 121 0.22 7.36 1.46
N ILE A 122 0.16 6.09 1.03
CA ILE A 122 0.51 5.67 -0.33
C ILE A 122 -0.43 6.32 -1.36
N TYR A 123 -1.73 6.34 -1.11
CA TYR A 123 -2.73 6.93 -2.00
C TYR A 123 -2.47 8.43 -2.19
N SER A 124 -2.26 9.15 -1.10
CA SER A 124 -1.91 10.57 -1.10
C SER A 124 -0.61 10.81 -1.87
N LEU A 125 0.45 10.03 -1.58
CA LEU A 125 1.74 10.14 -2.27
C LEU A 125 1.62 9.91 -3.79
N THR A 126 0.73 9.01 -4.20
CA THR A 126 0.58 8.58 -5.59
C THR A 126 -0.40 9.42 -6.40
N ASN A 127 -1.45 9.94 -5.77
CA ASN A 127 -2.58 10.58 -6.45
C ASN A 127 -2.83 12.04 -6.05
N LYS A 128 -2.34 12.49 -4.89
CA LYS A 128 -2.59 13.85 -4.38
C LYS A 128 -1.35 14.71 -4.38
N ASP A 129 -0.29 14.26 -3.71
CA ASP A 129 0.91 15.04 -3.46
C ASP A 129 2.12 14.13 -3.34
N ARG A 130 3.00 14.18 -4.34
CA ARG A 130 4.20 13.35 -4.40
C ARG A 130 5.31 13.78 -3.44
N THR A 131 5.18 14.91 -2.77
CA THR A 131 6.24 15.50 -1.92
C THR A 131 6.11 15.10 -0.45
N SER A 132 4.97 14.53 -0.03
CA SER A 132 4.73 14.12 1.35
C SER A 132 4.62 12.61 1.49
N LYS A 133 5.42 12.02 2.38
CA LYS A 133 5.34 10.59 2.72
C LYS A 133 4.11 10.22 3.55
N THR A 134 3.49 11.20 4.18
CA THR A 134 2.24 11.05 4.94
C THR A 134 1.08 11.67 4.19
N SER A 135 -0.13 11.17 4.44
CA SER A 135 -1.35 11.68 3.85
C SER A 135 -1.48 13.19 4.06
N VAL A 136 -1.75 13.90 2.96
CA VAL A 136 -2.17 15.30 2.96
C VAL A 136 -3.61 15.43 2.43
N LEU A 137 -4.36 14.33 2.43
CA LEU A 137 -5.79 14.35 2.11
C LEU A 137 -6.51 15.32 3.07
N THR A 138 -7.47 16.09 2.55
CA THR A 138 -8.35 16.87 3.41
C THR A 138 -9.21 15.93 4.26
N PRO A 139 -9.82 16.41 5.37
CA PRO A 139 -10.70 15.55 6.19
C PRO A 139 -11.81 14.86 5.38
N GLU A 140 -12.36 15.53 4.37
CA GLU A 140 -13.43 15.01 3.51
C GLU A 140 -12.91 13.97 2.49
N GLU A 141 -11.73 14.21 1.89
CA GLU A 141 -11.08 13.24 1.01
C GLU A 141 -10.64 11.99 1.79
N SER A 142 -10.09 12.17 2.99
CA SER A 142 -9.70 11.09 3.90
C SER A 142 -10.92 10.27 4.32
N TRP A 143 -12.04 10.92 4.66
CA TRP A 143 -13.28 10.22 4.94
C TRP A 143 -13.77 9.37 3.76
N ARG A 144 -13.83 9.94 2.54
CA ARG A 144 -14.21 9.21 1.31
C ARG A 144 -13.32 7.99 1.09
N PHE A 145 -12.00 8.18 1.17
CA PHE A 145 -11.01 7.11 1.01
C PHE A 145 -11.18 6.01 2.06
N ARG A 146 -11.19 6.37 3.35
CA ARG A 146 -11.30 5.41 4.46
C ARG A 146 -12.60 4.64 4.42
N ARG A 147 -13.72 5.32 4.16
CA ARG A 147 -15.05 4.69 4.02
C ARG A 147 -15.04 3.64 2.92
N ALA A 148 -14.52 3.99 1.74
CA ALA A 148 -14.35 3.05 0.63
C ALA A 148 -13.43 1.88 1.02
N MET A 149 -12.29 2.16 1.64
CA MET A 149 -11.32 1.13 2.03
C MET A 149 -11.90 0.10 3.02
N TYR A 150 -12.61 0.53 4.07
CA TYR A 150 -13.26 -0.39 5.00
C TYR A 150 -14.37 -1.20 4.34
N ARG A 151 -15.11 -0.63 3.39
CA ARG A 151 -16.10 -1.38 2.61
C ARG A 151 -15.45 -2.44 1.71
N LEU A 152 -14.28 -2.16 1.13
CA LEU A 152 -13.50 -3.16 0.41
C LEU A 152 -12.96 -4.25 1.34
N MET A 153 -12.46 -3.89 2.52
CA MET A 153 -12.06 -4.87 3.53
C MET A 153 -13.21 -5.81 3.88
N LEU A 154 -14.41 -5.26 4.14
CA LEU A 154 -15.59 -6.07 4.40
C LEU A 154 -15.91 -6.97 3.21
N TYR A 155 -15.89 -6.42 1.98
CA TYR A 155 -16.16 -7.20 0.77
C TYR A 155 -15.21 -8.40 0.64
N CYS A 156 -13.91 -8.21 0.84
CA CYS A 156 -12.92 -9.29 0.84
C CYS A 156 -13.20 -10.33 1.94
N ASN A 157 -13.60 -9.89 3.15
CA ASN A 157 -13.96 -10.80 4.24
C ASN A 157 -15.22 -11.63 3.94
N LEU A 158 -16.13 -11.12 3.10
CA LEU A 158 -17.35 -11.83 2.70
C LEU A 158 -17.09 -12.88 1.60
N PHE A 159 -16.11 -12.61 0.73
CA PHE A 159 -15.76 -13.43 -0.42
C PHE A 159 -14.26 -13.74 -0.47
N PRO A 160 -13.67 -14.35 0.59
CA PRO A 160 -12.25 -14.67 0.60
C PRO A 160 -11.97 -15.90 -0.28
N PRO A 161 -10.71 -16.09 -0.71
CA PRO A 161 -10.36 -17.20 -1.60
C PRO A 161 -10.49 -18.57 -0.91
N ASP A 162 -10.14 -18.67 0.36
CA ASP A 162 -10.14 -19.91 1.16
C ASP A 162 -11.54 -20.56 1.35
N ARG A 163 -12.61 -19.79 1.12
CA ARG A 163 -13.99 -20.29 1.26
C ARG A 163 -14.32 -21.34 0.20
N HIS A 164 -13.66 -21.28 -0.95
CA HIS A 164 -13.99 -22.12 -2.10
C HIS A 164 -13.22 -23.45 -2.05
N GLU A 165 -12.04 -23.49 -1.43
CA GLU A 165 -11.19 -24.68 -1.29
C GLU A 165 -11.84 -25.85 -0.52
N ARG A 166 -12.92 -25.62 0.26
CA ARG A 166 -13.51 -26.65 1.15
C ARG A 166 -14.74 -27.37 0.59
N HIS A 167 -15.26 -26.92 -0.53
CA HIS A 167 -16.29 -27.66 -1.25
C HIS A 167 -15.61 -28.29 -2.45
N GLU A 168 -15.88 -29.57 -2.74
CA GLU A 168 -15.33 -30.30 -3.89
C GLU A 168 -15.62 -29.48 -5.18
N ILE A 169 -14.68 -28.61 -5.56
CA ILE A 169 -14.81 -27.65 -6.67
C ILE A 169 -14.94 -28.37 -8.01
N ASP A 170 -14.49 -29.64 -8.03
CA ASP A 170 -14.52 -30.54 -9.18
C ASP A 170 -15.92 -30.70 -9.82
N ASP A 171 -17.01 -30.31 -9.13
CA ASP A 171 -18.38 -30.29 -9.65
C ASP A 171 -19.10 -28.92 -9.50
N LEU A 172 -18.38 -27.79 -9.44
CA LEU A 172 -19.04 -26.47 -9.53
C LEU A 172 -19.59 -26.27 -10.94
N GLU A 173 -20.86 -26.65 -11.14
CA GLU A 173 -21.62 -26.28 -12.33
C GLU A 173 -21.50 -24.76 -12.59
N ASP A 174 -21.48 -24.32 -13.86
CA ASP A 174 -21.46 -22.90 -14.26
C ASP A 174 -22.44 -22.03 -13.44
N THR A 175 -23.56 -22.63 -13.03
CA THR A 175 -24.62 -22.03 -12.22
C THR A 175 -24.13 -21.56 -10.83
N ALA A 176 -23.13 -22.21 -10.24
CA ALA A 176 -22.56 -21.84 -8.94
C ALA A 176 -21.65 -20.61 -9.04
N ILE A 177 -20.82 -20.52 -10.09
CA ILE A 177 -19.98 -19.35 -10.36
C ILE A 177 -20.86 -18.13 -10.62
N GLU A 178 -21.89 -18.27 -11.46
CA GLU A 178 -22.88 -17.21 -11.70
C GLU A 178 -23.55 -16.73 -10.41
N LYS A 179 -23.92 -17.67 -9.52
CA LYS A 179 -24.50 -17.34 -8.22
C LYS A 179 -23.54 -16.53 -7.35
N ILE A 180 -22.25 -16.86 -7.33
CA ILE A 180 -21.24 -16.10 -6.57
C ILE A 180 -21.08 -14.68 -7.14
N PHE A 181 -21.03 -14.53 -8.47
CA PHE A 181 -20.99 -13.21 -9.10
C PHE A 181 -22.25 -12.39 -8.83
N ALA A 182 -23.43 -13.03 -8.82
CA ALA A 182 -24.67 -12.38 -8.44
C ALA A 182 -24.65 -11.90 -6.98
N GLN A 183 -24.14 -12.72 -6.05
CA GLN A 183 -23.98 -12.35 -4.63
C GLN A 183 -23.01 -11.18 -4.44
N ARG A 184 -21.85 -11.23 -5.11
CA ARG A 184 -20.85 -10.16 -5.14
C ARG A 184 -21.46 -8.84 -5.63
N THR A 185 -22.21 -8.91 -6.73
CA THR A 185 -22.92 -7.76 -7.31
C THR A 185 -23.98 -7.22 -6.34
N ALA A 186 -24.75 -8.10 -5.69
CA ALA A 186 -25.81 -7.73 -4.75
C ALA A 186 -25.27 -6.98 -3.52
N VAL A 187 -24.13 -7.42 -2.96
CA VAL A 187 -23.47 -6.73 -1.83
C VAL A 187 -23.07 -5.32 -2.19
N LEU A 188 -22.56 -5.08 -3.40
CA LEU A 188 -22.19 -3.75 -3.85
C LEU A 188 -23.43 -2.91 -4.19
N ASN A 189 -24.51 -3.52 -4.68
CA ASN A 189 -25.71 -2.78 -5.11
C ASN A 189 -26.43 -2.01 -3.99
N VAL A 190 -26.11 -2.26 -2.72
CA VAL A 190 -26.71 -1.49 -1.61
C VAL A 190 -26.17 -0.07 -1.50
N TYR A 191 -25.00 0.21 -2.08
CA TYR A 191 -24.38 1.53 -1.98
C TYR A 191 -24.94 2.51 -3.02
N PRO A 192 -25.07 3.81 -2.67
CA PRO A 192 -25.34 4.88 -3.61
C PRO A 192 -24.31 4.93 -4.75
N THR A 193 -24.71 5.47 -5.91
CA THR A 193 -23.88 5.47 -7.12
C THR A 193 -22.58 6.25 -6.96
N ASP A 194 -22.62 7.42 -6.35
CA ASP A 194 -21.44 8.23 -6.06
C ASP A 194 -20.45 7.50 -5.14
N GLU A 195 -20.96 6.82 -4.11
CA GLU A 195 -20.15 6.02 -3.20
C GLU A 195 -19.58 4.76 -3.86
N LEU A 196 -20.30 4.15 -4.81
CA LEU A 196 -19.79 3.04 -5.62
C LEU A 196 -18.62 3.46 -6.49
N VAL A 197 -18.67 4.66 -7.08
CA VAL A 197 -17.56 5.14 -7.90
C VAL A 197 -16.33 5.42 -7.03
N GLN A 198 -16.51 5.95 -5.82
CA GLN A 198 -15.43 6.08 -4.83
C GLN A 198 -14.83 4.71 -4.45
N LEU A 199 -15.69 3.72 -4.21
CA LEU A 199 -15.28 2.35 -3.90
C LEU A 199 -14.46 1.73 -5.05
N TYR A 200 -14.93 1.91 -6.28
CA TYR A 200 -14.24 1.46 -7.48
C TYR A 200 -12.89 2.15 -7.67
N ALA A 201 -12.80 3.46 -7.41
CA ALA A 201 -11.55 4.20 -7.49
C ALA A 201 -10.50 3.65 -6.51
N VAL A 202 -10.89 3.31 -5.28
CA VAL A 202 -9.99 2.68 -4.29
C VAL A 202 -9.63 1.25 -4.68
N ALA A 203 -10.57 0.47 -5.23
CA ALA A 203 -10.29 -0.88 -5.73
C ALA A 203 -9.28 -0.86 -6.89
N LYS A 204 -9.40 0.11 -7.81
CA LYS A 204 -8.45 0.32 -8.90
C LYS A 204 -7.08 0.80 -8.41
N PHE A 205 -7.03 1.65 -7.39
CA PHE A 205 -5.78 2.00 -6.73
C PHE A 205 -5.09 0.76 -6.16
N MET A 206 -5.81 -0.07 -5.40
CA MET A 206 -5.27 -1.32 -4.86
C MET A 206 -4.78 -2.26 -5.97
N ARG A 207 -5.49 -2.30 -7.11
CA ARG A 207 -5.07 -3.04 -8.31
C ARG A 207 -3.71 -2.57 -8.81
N GLY A 208 -3.54 -1.26 -8.97
CA GLY A 208 -2.29 -0.67 -9.46
C GLY A 208 -1.10 -0.95 -8.53
N LEU A 209 -1.33 -1.05 -7.21
CA LEU A 209 -0.27 -1.49 -6.28
C LEU A 209 0.20 -2.91 -6.59
N LEU A 210 -0.74 -3.82 -6.85
CA LEU A 210 -0.46 -5.24 -7.11
C LEU A 210 0.08 -5.50 -8.52
N GLU A 211 -0.39 -4.78 -9.53
CA GLU A 211 0.10 -4.87 -10.92
C GLU A 211 1.59 -4.53 -11.01
N GLY A 212 2.06 -3.56 -10.20
CA GLY A 212 3.47 -3.22 -10.10
C GLY A 212 4.34 -4.35 -9.51
N LEU A 213 3.75 -5.31 -8.81
CA LEU A 213 4.43 -6.44 -8.18
C LEU A 213 4.37 -7.71 -9.02
N SER A 214 3.27 -7.93 -9.76
CA SER A 214 3.02 -9.18 -10.51
C SER A 214 3.71 -9.24 -11.87
N GLY A 215 4.40 -8.19 -12.29
CA GLY A 215 4.89 -8.06 -13.66
C GLY A 215 3.74 -7.93 -14.68
N GLY A 216 2.52 -7.64 -14.22
CA GLY A 216 1.37 -7.38 -15.05
C GLY A 216 0.48 -8.58 -15.40
N ASP A 217 0.66 -9.78 -14.80
CA ASP A 217 -0.34 -10.86 -14.97
C ASP A 217 -1.66 -10.44 -14.31
N PRO A 218 -2.75 -10.20 -15.08
CA PRO A 218 -4.00 -9.73 -14.54
C PRO A 218 -4.69 -10.74 -13.62
N ARG A 219 -4.48 -12.05 -13.85
CA ARG A 219 -5.14 -13.15 -13.11
C ARG A 219 -4.61 -13.20 -11.68
N THR A 220 -3.30 -13.18 -11.57
CA THR A 220 -2.56 -13.11 -10.32
C THR A 220 -2.98 -11.90 -9.49
N VAL A 221 -3.15 -10.75 -10.14
CA VAL A 221 -3.60 -9.51 -9.46
C VAL A 221 -4.98 -9.67 -8.86
N ASP A 222 -5.94 -10.24 -9.60
CA ASP A 222 -7.31 -10.40 -9.10
C ASP A 222 -7.40 -11.33 -7.90
N ILE A 223 -6.64 -12.43 -7.90
CA ILE A 223 -6.53 -13.34 -6.75
C ILE A 223 -5.98 -12.59 -5.54
N PHE A 224 -4.88 -11.84 -5.69
CA PHE A 224 -4.30 -11.08 -4.58
C PHE A 224 -5.19 -9.92 -4.10
N GLN A 225 -6.00 -9.35 -4.98
CA GLN A 225 -7.02 -8.38 -4.59
C GLN A 225 -8.07 -8.99 -3.65
N SER A 226 -8.40 -10.27 -3.86
CA SER A 226 -9.38 -10.98 -3.02
C SER A 226 -8.91 -11.18 -1.57
N LEU A 227 -7.60 -11.26 -1.36
CA LEU A 227 -6.99 -11.33 -0.01
C LEU A 227 -7.16 -10.03 0.80
N GLY A 228 -7.52 -8.94 0.12
CA GLY A 228 -7.90 -7.67 0.71
C GLY A 228 -6.75 -6.72 1.04
N PRO A 229 -7.10 -5.53 1.57
CA PRO A 229 -6.17 -4.40 1.65
C PRO A 229 -4.93 -4.63 2.51
N ALA A 230 -5.02 -5.41 3.59
CA ALA A 230 -3.87 -5.71 4.45
C ALA A 230 -2.78 -6.47 3.69
N ARG A 231 -3.17 -7.45 2.87
CA ARG A 231 -2.25 -8.24 2.05
C ARG A 231 -1.72 -7.43 0.86
N ALA A 232 -2.55 -6.60 0.23
CA ALA A 232 -2.08 -5.65 -0.78
C ALA A 232 -1.01 -4.68 -0.24
N LEU A 233 -1.20 -4.15 0.97
CA LEU A 233 -0.20 -3.32 1.64
C LEU A 233 1.08 -4.11 1.92
N TYR A 234 0.97 -5.31 2.47
CA TYR A 234 2.12 -6.16 2.79
C TYR A 234 2.95 -6.46 1.54
N GLY A 235 2.33 -6.92 0.46
CA GLY A 235 3.03 -7.16 -0.81
C GLY A 235 3.70 -5.89 -1.36
N TRP A 236 3.06 -4.73 -1.23
CA TRP A 236 3.66 -3.45 -1.64
C TRP A 236 4.88 -3.05 -0.80
N GLN A 237 4.84 -3.30 0.51
CA GLN A 237 5.95 -3.02 1.44
C GLN A 237 7.15 -3.95 1.18
N GLU A 238 6.89 -5.24 1.00
CA GLU A 238 7.91 -6.26 0.71
C GLU A 238 8.43 -6.20 -0.73
N ARG A 239 7.74 -5.45 -1.62
CA ARG A 239 8.07 -5.31 -3.04
C ARG A 239 8.21 -6.63 -3.78
N HIS A 240 7.56 -7.67 -3.28
CA HIS A 240 7.69 -9.01 -3.78
C HIS A 240 6.36 -9.72 -3.67
N ILE A 241 5.86 -10.25 -4.78
CA ILE A 241 4.55 -10.89 -4.80
C ILE A 241 4.55 -12.29 -4.16
N GLY A 242 5.71 -12.96 -4.14
CA GLY A 242 5.83 -14.30 -3.56
C GLY A 242 5.51 -14.37 -2.07
N VAL A 243 5.62 -13.27 -1.32
CA VAL A 243 5.22 -13.26 0.10
C VAL A 243 3.70 -13.43 0.28
N LEU A 244 2.93 -13.18 -0.78
CA LEU A 244 1.48 -13.39 -0.82
C LEU A 244 1.12 -14.78 -1.34
N VAL A 245 2.02 -15.41 -2.12
CA VAL A 245 1.81 -16.78 -2.62
C VAL A 245 1.78 -17.76 -1.46
N ASP A 246 2.64 -17.56 -0.45
CA ASP A 246 2.66 -18.40 0.77
C ASP A 246 1.34 -18.38 1.57
N ASP A 247 0.46 -17.38 1.33
CA ASP A 247 -0.85 -17.28 1.99
C ASP A 247 -1.99 -17.94 1.18
N ILE A 248 -1.71 -18.42 -0.02
CA ILE A 248 -2.68 -19.00 -0.96
C ILE A 248 -2.33 -20.48 -1.16
N SER A 249 -3.33 -21.37 -1.20
CA SER A 249 -3.09 -22.76 -1.58
C SER A 249 -2.49 -22.83 -2.99
N ASP A 250 -1.44 -23.63 -3.19
CA ASP A 250 -0.87 -23.90 -4.52
C ASP A 250 -1.95 -24.36 -5.52
N GLU A 251 -3.00 -25.02 -5.02
CA GLU A 251 -4.13 -25.52 -5.80
C GLU A 251 -4.89 -24.40 -6.55
N LEU A 252 -4.95 -23.18 -5.99
CA LEU A 252 -5.66 -22.05 -6.61
C LEU A 252 -4.99 -21.53 -7.89
N PHE A 253 -3.72 -21.85 -8.12
CA PHE A 253 -2.99 -21.45 -9.33
C PHE A 253 -3.00 -22.52 -10.43
N ASP A 254 -3.30 -23.77 -10.08
CA ASP A 254 -3.25 -24.90 -11.01
C ASP A 254 -4.61 -25.23 -11.65
N ASN A 255 -5.72 -24.73 -11.07
CA ASN A 255 -7.08 -25.00 -11.55
C ASN A 255 -7.68 -23.81 -12.34
N ASP A 256 -8.04 -24.04 -13.61
CA ASP A 256 -8.63 -23.02 -14.49
C ASP A 256 -9.99 -22.48 -13.96
N ASP A 257 -10.76 -23.31 -13.25
CA ASP A 257 -12.07 -22.92 -12.70
C ASP A 257 -11.93 -21.96 -11.50
N ASP A 258 -10.91 -22.18 -10.67
CA ASP A 258 -10.57 -21.27 -9.57
C ASP A 258 -10.12 -19.91 -10.11
N ILE A 259 -9.30 -19.92 -11.16
CA ILE A 259 -8.90 -18.69 -11.86
C ILE A 259 -10.12 -17.95 -12.40
N ALA A 260 -11.13 -18.66 -12.95
CA ALA A 260 -12.35 -18.05 -13.45
C ALA A 260 -13.15 -17.36 -12.33
N LEU A 261 -13.17 -17.92 -11.13
CA LEU A 261 -13.88 -17.35 -9.97
C LEU A 261 -13.28 -16.03 -9.49
N PHE A 262 -11.96 -15.86 -9.59
CA PHE A 262 -11.29 -14.62 -9.20
C PHE A 262 -11.14 -13.65 -10.37
N SER A 263 -11.19 -14.08 -11.62
CA SER A 263 -11.06 -13.21 -12.79
C SER A 263 -12.04 -12.03 -12.73
N GLY A 264 -11.48 -10.81 -12.73
CA GLY A 264 -12.26 -9.59 -12.56
C GLY A 264 -12.95 -9.47 -11.20
N TYR A 265 -12.31 -9.95 -10.12
CA TYR A 265 -12.86 -10.04 -8.75
C TYR A 265 -13.69 -8.81 -8.35
N PHE A 266 -13.13 -7.61 -8.53
CA PHE A 266 -13.87 -6.35 -8.42
C PHE A 266 -14.45 -5.86 -9.75
N ALA A 267 -13.72 -6.00 -10.85
CA ALA A 267 -14.09 -5.39 -12.14
C ALA A 267 -15.46 -5.87 -12.65
N THR A 268 -15.73 -7.17 -12.57
CA THR A 268 -16.96 -7.82 -13.04
C THR A 268 -18.21 -7.32 -12.28
N PRO A 269 -18.28 -7.39 -10.94
CA PRO A 269 -19.47 -6.91 -10.23
C PRO A 269 -19.69 -5.40 -10.40
N PHE A 270 -18.64 -4.58 -10.50
CA PHE A 270 -18.79 -3.16 -10.83
C PHE A 270 -19.35 -2.96 -12.24
N LYS A 271 -18.82 -3.66 -13.25
CA LYS A 271 -19.32 -3.62 -14.64
C LYS A 271 -20.81 -3.94 -14.70
N ASN A 272 -21.22 -5.05 -14.06
CA ASN A 272 -22.62 -5.46 -14.01
C ASN A 272 -23.52 -4.38 -13.38
N LEU A 273 -23.04 -3.70 -12.33
CA LEU A 273 -23.77 -2.60 -11.70
C LEU A 273 -23.85 -1.36 -12.59
N TRP A 274 -22.78 -1.00 -13.30
CA TRP A 274 -22.80 0.13 -14.23
C TRP A 274 -23.83 -0.09 -15.34
N GLU A 275 -23.86 -1.29 -15.91
CA GLU A 275 -24.83 -1.68 -16.93
C GLU A 275 -26.27 -1.66 -16.38
N THR A 276 -26.49 -2.28 -15.21
CA THR A 276 -27.81 -2.35 -14.55
C THR A 276 -28.35 -0.96 -14.22
N ARG A 277 -27.51 -0.08 -13.69
CA ARG A 277 -27.88 1.29 -13.31
C ARG A 277 -27.83 2.27 -14.49
N LYS A 278 -27.44 1.81 -15.69
CA LYS A 278 -27.24 2.64 -16.89
C LYS A 278 -26.26 3.80 -16.66
N ILE A 279 -25.24 3.55 -15.84
CA ILE A 279 -24.16 4.50 -15.59
C ILE A 279 -23.20 4.38 -16.76
N PRO A 280 -22.85 5.50 -17.44
CA PRO A 280 -21.88 5.46 -18.52
C PRO A 280 -20.57 4.81 -18.04
N PRO A 281 -19.91 4.01 -18.88
CA PRO A 281 -18.60 3.47 -18.52
C PRO A 281 -17.67 4.62 -18.16
N LEU A 282 -17.00 4.49 -17.02
CA LEU A 282 -15.98 5.43 -16.61
C LEU A 282 -14.89 5.40 -17.69
N LYS A 283 -14.59 6.56 -18.27
CA LYS A 283 -13.59 6.67 -19.34
C LYS A 283 -12.21 6.35 -18.76
N ASP A 284 -11.46 5.49 -19.43
CA ASP A 284 -10.11 5.12 -18.99
C ASP A 284 -9.14 6.32 -18.92
N GLU A 285 -9.41 7.37 -19.70
CA GLU A 285 -8.61 8.60 -19.73
C GLU A 285 -8.81 9.50 -18.50
N GLU A 286 -9.90 9.32 -17.77
CA GLU A 286 -10.23 10.20 -16.65
C GLU A 286 -9.67 9.63 -15.34
N PRO A 287 -8.83 10.40 -14.61
CA PRO A 287 -8.21 9.89 -13.40
C PRO A 287 -9.29 9.59 -12.36
N LEU A 288 -9.44 8.32 -12.00
CA LEU A 288 -10.42 7.87 -10.99
C LEU A 288 -10.21 8.54 -9.63
N SER A 289 -9.01 9.07 -9.37
CA SER A 289 -8.71 9.80 -8.15
C SER A 289 -9.58 11.04 -7.94
N LYS A 290 -10.14 11.65 -9.00
CA LYS A 290 -11.05 12.81 -8.88
C LYS A 290 -12.32 12.53 -8.06
N TRP A 291 -12.69 11.25 -7.89
CA TRP A 291 -13.87 10.86 -7.11
C TRP A 291 -13.58 10.85 -5.61
N ILE A 292 -12.29 10.78 -5.24
CA ILE A 292 -11.82 10.87 -3.86
C ILE A 292 -11.25 12.25 -3.57
N LEU A 293 -10.51 12.83 -4.51
CA LEU A 293 -9.74 14.07 -4.38
C LEU A 293 -10.50 15.28 -4.93
N ASP A 294 -10.51 16.35 -4.16
CA ASP A 294 -11.03 17.65 -4.60
C ASP A 294 -9.95 18.44 -5.35
N GLN A 295 -8.68 18.26 -4.95
CA GLN A 295 -7.53 18.88 -5.57
C GLN A 295 -6.29 17.99 -5.55
N VAL A 296 -5.45 18.17 -6.58
CA VAL A 296 -4.17 17.48 -6.74
C VAL A 296 -3.04 18.50 -6.70
N ASN A 297 -2.12 18.35 -5.75
CA ASN A 297 -0.97 19.22 -5.57
C ASN A 297 0.11 18.83 -6.58
N GLY A 298 0.55 19.82 -7.38
CA GLY A 298 1.63 19.61 -8.34
C GLY A 298 1.24 18.79 -9.57
N ALA A 299 -0.04 18.76 -9.95
CA ALA A 299 -0.50 18.06 -11.17
C ALA A 299 0.19 18.56 -12.45
N ASN A 300 0.59 19.82 -12.47
CA ASN A 300 1.24 20.49 -13.62
C ASN A 300 2.74 20.69 -13.43
N ASP A 301 3.33 20.07 -12.41
CA ASP A 301 4.75 20.26 -12.13
C ASP A 301 5.61 19.71 -13.27
N THR A 302 6.78 20.33 -13.43
CA THR A 302 7.74 19.99 -14.47
C THR A 302 9.03 19.47 -13.83
N CYS A 303 9.75 18.64 -14.59
CA CYS A 303 11.08 18.19 -14.18
C CYS A 303 12.01 19.40 -14.00
N SER A 304 12.69 19.51 -12.85
CA SER A 304 13.63 20.61 -12.55
C SER A 304 14.76 20.72 -13.57
N GLN A 305 15.07 19.64 -14.32
CA GLN A 305 16.24 19.58 -15.20
C GLN A 305 15.93 19.78 -16.67
N CYS A 306 14.82 19.24 -17.18
CA CYS A 306 14.45 19.35 -18.59
C CYS A 306 13.15 20.10 -18.83
N ALA A 307 12.50 20.60 -17.77
CA ALA A 307 11.21 21.29 -17.80
C ALA A 307 10.07 20.49 -18.45
N SER A 308 10.25 19.17 -18.68
CA SER A 308 9.18 18.33 -19.21
C SER A 308 8.04 18.23 -18.20
N PRO A 309 6.77 18.39 -18.61
CA PRO A 309 5.63 18.17 -17.72
C PRO A 309 5.63 16.71 -17.25
N GLY A 310 5.42 16.51 -15.95
CA GLY A 310 5.34 15.17 -15.36
C GLY A 310 4.38 15.06 -14.19
N GLY A 311 4.03 16.19 -13.55
CA GLY A 311 3.06 16.23 -12.46
C GLY A 311 3.40 15.25 -11.33
N LEU A 312 2.45 14.37 -11.02
CA LEU A 312 2.61 13.33 -10.00
C LEU A 312 3.58 12.19 -10.39
N GLN A 313 3.96 12.07 -11.66
CA GLN A 313 4.90 11.05 -12.14
C GLN A 313 6.37 11.47 -11.97
N LEU A 314 6.61 12.70 -11.50
CA LEU A 314 7.96 13.14 -11.14
C LEU A 314 8.42 12.45 -9.85
N PHE A 315 9.72 12.28 -9.75
CA PHE A 315 10.39 11.63 -8.64
C PHE A 315 11.03 12.64 -7.70
N THR A 316 10.80 12.48 -6.41
CA THR A 316 11.30 13.29 -5.31
C THR A 316 11.88 12.37 -4.23
N ASP A 317 12.62 12.93 -3.28
CA ASP A 317 13.12 12.20 -2.10
C ASP A 317 12.03 11.48 -1.31
N ALA A 318 10.79 11.99 -1.36
CA ALA A 318 9.62 11.36 -0.76
C ALA A 318 9.21 10.04 -1.46
N ASN A 319 9.41 9.92 -2.77
CA ASN A 319 8.85 8.82 -3.57
C ASN A 319 9.87 7.99 -4.37
N TRP A 320 11.18 8.22 -4.22
CA TRP A 320 12.23 7.47 -4.91
C TRP A 320 12.16 5.95 -4.75
N HIS A 321 11.61 5.46 -3.63
CA HIS A 321 11.37 4.04 -3.40
C HIS A 321 10.42 3.40 -4.45
N ARG A 322 9.69 4.22 -5.24
CA ARG A 322 8.80 3.78 -6.32
C ARG A 322 9.47 3.77 -7.70
N PHE A 323 10.72 4.22 -7.80
CA PHE A 323 11.38 4.33 -9.09
C PHE A 323 11.61 2.93 -9.69
N PRO A 324 11.07 2.63 -10.90
CA PRO A 324 11.08 1.28 -11.47
C PRO A 324 12.48 0.96 -12.01
N ILE A 325 13.35 0.44 -11.14
CA ILE A 325 14.77 0.29 -11.41
C ILE A 325 15.22 -1.16 -11.31
N ILE A 326 15.96 -1.60 -12.33
CA ILE A 326 16.71 -2.85 -12.30
C ILE A 326 18.15 -2.45 -12.02
N LEU A 327 18.59 -2.52 -10.76
CA LEU A 327 19.90 -1.99 -10.32
C LEU A 327 21.07 -2.46 -11.20
N PRO A 328 21.19 -3.73 -11.62
CA PRO A 328 22.27 -4.16 -12.51
C PRO A 328 22.33 -3.40 -13.85
N ASN A 329 21.19 -2.88 -14.33
CA ASN A 329 21.14 -2.13 -15.58
C ASN A 329 21.72 -0.72 -15.47
N LEU A 330 21.97 -0.23 -14.25
CA LEU A 330 22.61 1.07 -14.02
C LEU A 330 24.13 1.02 -14.18
N LEU A 331 24.71 -0.18 -14.25
CA LEU A 331 26.14 -0.32 -14.48
C LEU A 331 26.49 0.15 -15.89
N LYS A 332 27.38 1.14 -15.96
CA LYS A 332 27.74 1.85 -17.19
C LYS A 332 28.33 0.92 -18.26
N SER A 333 27.92 1.12 -19.52
CA SER A 333 28.45 0.42 -20.71
C SER A 333 28.58 -1.10 -20.54
N ASN A 334 29.80 -1.63 -20.57
CA ASN A 334 30.08 -3.07 -20.61
C ASN A 334 30.24 -3.67 -19.20
N LEU A 335 30.12 -2.87 -18.14
CA LEU A 335 30.20 -3.35 -16.75
C LEU A 335 29.11 -4.38 -16.44
N LYS A 336 27.90 -4.19 -16.97
CA LYS A 336 26.78 -5.14 -16.83
C LYS A 336 27.03 -6.53 -17.42
N ALA A 337 28.05 -6.67 -18.27
CA ALA A 337 28.47 -7.94 -18.87
C ALA A 337 29.77 -8.49 -18.24
N ASN A 338 30.30 -7.85 -17.20
CA ASN A 338 31.49 -8.30 -16.49
C ASN A 338 31.08 -9.03 -15.19
N PRO A 339 31.13 -10.37 -15.13
CA PRO A 339 30.69 -11.14 -13.96
C PRO A 339 31.45 -10.81 -12.68
N LEU A 340 32.72 -10.39 -12.77
CA LEU A 340 33.51 -9.99 -11.61
C LEU A 340 33.06 -8.64 -11.00
N VAL A 341 32.32 -7.84 -11.77
CA VAL A 341 31.71 -6.58 -11.29
C VAL A 341 30.25 -6.80 -10.93
N THR A 342 29.48 -7.50 -11.76
CA THR A 342 28.04 -7.65 -11.56
C THR A 342 27.68 -8.53 -10.39
N GLN A 343 28.44 -9.61 -10.10
CA GLN A 343 28.13 -10.47 -8.97
C GLN A 343 28.32 -9.76 -7.61
N PRO A 344 29.45 -9.08 -7.34
CA PRO A 344 29.59 -8.33 -6.09
C PRO A 344 28.66 -7.12 -6.03
N PHE A 345 28.33 -6.50 -7.17
CA PHE A 345 27.33 -5.44 -7.23
C PHE A 345 25.95 -5.95 -6.81
N PHE A 346 25.51 -7.07 -7.38
CA PHE A 346 24.25 -7.70 -7.01
C PHE A 346 24.20 -8.06 -5.52
N ALA A 347 25.30 -8.58 -4.97
CA ALA A 347 25.40 -8.87 -3.54
C ALA A 347 25.26 -7.58 -2.69
N ALA A 348 25.95 -6.50 -3.08
CA ALA A 348 25.90 -5.22 -2.39
C ALA A 348 24.52 -4.55 -2.48
N THR A 349 23.80 -4.75 -3.59
CA THR A 349 22.51 -4.08 -3.83
C THR A 349 21.29 -4.94 -3.53
N ARG A 350 21.46 -6.20 -3.14
CA ARG A 350 20.34 -7.15 -2.93
C ARG A 350 19.28 -6.62 -1.95
N HIS A 351 19.72 -5.98 -0.87
CA HIS A 351 18.84 -5.42 0.15
C HIS A 351 18.25 -4.05 -0.24
N ILE A 352 18.77 -3.43 -1.29
CA ILE A 352 18.34 -2.11 -1.79
C ILE A 352 17.19 -2.29 -2.78
N ALA A 353 17.32 -3.27 -3.67
CA ALA A 353 16.25 -3.63 -4.60
C ALA A 353 15.06 -4.17 -3.81
N GLY A 354 13.95 -3.44 -3.84
CA GLY A 354 12.72 -3.88 -3.21
C GLY A 354 12.57 -3.54 -1.73
N SER A 355 13.31 -2.55 -1.19
CA SER A 355 13.09 -2.10 0.18
C SER A 355 12.98 -0.58 0.29
N ASP A 356 12.61 -0.10 1.47
CA ASP A 356 12.64 1.32 1.82
C ASP A 356 14.07 1.91 1.80
N ALA A 357 15.11 1.09 1.62
CA ALA A 357 16.49 1.53 1.48
C ALA A 357 16.79 2.19 0.11
N LEU A 358 15.93 2.00 -0.91
CA LEU A 358 16.17 2.58 -2.23
C LEU A 358 16.24 4.12 -2.19
N GLY A 359 15.34 4.77 -1.45
CA GLY A 359 15.33 6.24 -1.31
C GLY A 359 16.61 6.78 -0.65
N PRO A 360 16.98 6.31 0.57
CA PRO A 360 18.24 6.68 1.20
C PRO A 360 19.48 6.37 0.37
N TRP A 361 19.49 5.24 -0.35
CA TRP A 361 20.59 4.90 -1.26
C TRP A 361 20.70 5.90 -2.40
N ILE A 362 19.59 6.20 -3.09
CA ILE A 362 19.53 7.22 -4.14
C ILE A 362 20.05 8.55 -3.58
N SER A 363 19.56 9.01 -2.43
CA SER A 363 20.03 10.24 -1.76
C SER A 363 21.55 10.25 -1.53
N GLY A 364 22.11 9.13 -1.05
CA GLY A 364 23.55 8.99 -0.82
C GLY A 364 24.40 9.14 -2.07
N LEU A 365 23.86 8.86 -3.27
CA LEU A 365 24.59 9.00 -4.53
C LEU A 365 24.96 10.46 -4.86
N TRP A 366 24.28 11.46 -4.26
CA TRP A 366 24.65 12.87 -4.44
C TRP A 366 26.05 13.19 -3.89
N ALA A 367 26.56 12.43 -2.93
CA ALA A 367 27.94 12.58 -2.45
C ALA A 367 28.98 12.27 -3.54
N PHE A 368 28.60 11.52 -4.57
CA PHE A 368 29.46 11.13 -5.69
C PHE A 368 29.24 12.00 -6.94
N ARG A 369 28.44 13.08 -6.85
CA ARG A 369 28.02 13.87 -8.02
C ARG A 369 29.20 14.44 -8.80
N GLN A 370 29.10 14.39 -10.12
CA GLN A 370 30.08 15.00 -11.02
C GLN A 370 29.79 16.50 -11.22
N THR A 371 30.79 17.25 -11.70
CA THR A 371 30.71 18.70 -11.90
C THR A 371 29.58 19.13 -12.83
N GLU A 372 29.25 18.31 -13.83
CA GLU A 372 28.15 18.55 -14.77
C GLU A 372 26.75 18.46 -14.12
N PHE A 373 26.66 17.87 -12.92
CA PHE A 373 25.43 17.77 -12.12
C PHE A 373 25.42 18.75 -10.93
N HIS A 374 26.33 19.73 -10.85
CA HIS A 374 26.36 20.69 -9.72
C HIS A 374 25.09 21.54 -9.58
N GLY A 375 24.30 21.71 -10.64
CA GLY A 375 23.00 22.38 -10.60
C GLY A 375 21.82 21.49 -10.20
N TRP A 376 22.06 20.22 -9.88
CA TRP A 376 21.04 19.26 -9.48
C TRP A 376 20.98 19.19 -7.95
N ASP A 377 19.78 19.32 -7.37
CA ASP A 377 19.59 19.24 -5.93
C ASP A 377 18.87 17.96 -5.49
N VAL A 378 19.10 17.49 -4.26
CA VAL A 378 18.45 16.30 -3.71
C VAL A 378 16.94 16.53 -3.49
N GLY A 379 16.52 17.77 -3.24
CA GLY A 379 15.12 18.17 -3.04
C GLY A 379 14.37 18.55 -4.33
N ASP A 380 15.03 18.49 -5.48
CA ASP A 380 14.40 18.73 -6.78
C ASP A 380 13.45 17.59 -7.19
N SER A 381 12.61 17.87 -8.19
CA SER A 381 11.74 16.86 -8.78
C SER A 381 12.20 16.47 -10.20
N TYR A 382 12.31 15.16 -10.44
CA TYR A 382 12.96 14.62 -11.64
C TYR A 382 12.01 13.73 -12.43
N CYS A 383 11.96 13.87 -13.75
CA CYS A 383 11.32 12.85 -14.58
C CYS A 383 12.20 11.58 -14.63
N SER A 384 11.59 10.44 -14.99
CA SER A 384 12.29 9.15 -15.04
C SER A 384 13.60 9.19 -15.86
N PRO A 385 13.64 9.76 -17.08
CA PRO A 385 14.88 9.85 -17.85
C PRO A 385 15.99 10.67 -17.18
N CYS A 386 15.64 11.79 -16.53
CA CYS A 386 16.63 12.63 -15.84
C CYS A 386 17.20 11.93 -14.61
N LEU A 387 16.34 11.31 -13.78
CA LEU A 387 16.79 10.55 -12.63
C LEU A 387 17.64 9.35 -13.07
N LEU A 388 17.22 8.60 -14.09
CA LEU A 388 18.00 7.47 -14.62
C LEU A 388 19.39 7.90 -15.10
N LYS A 389 19.48 9.00 -15.85
CA LYS A 389 20.76 9.57 -16.29
C LYS A 389 21.66 9.89 -15.10
N PHE A 390 21.11 10.49 -14.05
CA PHE A 390 21.86 10.75 -12.83
C PHE A 390 22.37 9.45 -12.20
N LEU A 391 21.52 8.43 -12.05
CA LEU A 391 21.92 7.17 -11.44
C LEU A 391 23.01 6.45 -12.24
N GLU A 392 22.87 6.32 -13.56
CA GLU A 392 23.85 5.68 -14.44
C GLU A 392 25.25 6.33 -14.37
N GLU A 393 25.30 7.66 -14.16
CA GLU A 393 26.57 8.40 -14.08
C GLU A 393 27.30 8.29 -12.73
N HIS A 394 26.61 7.88 -11.67
CA HIS A 394 27.15 7.93 -10.30
C HIS A 394 27.21 6.57 -9.59
N VAL A 395 26.35 5.60 -9.94
CA VAL A 395 26.28 4.29 -9.27
C VAL A 395 27.63 3.55 -9.27
N TRP A 396 28.39 3.62 -10.37
CA TRP A 396 29.70 2.96 -10.44
C TRP A 396 30.74 3.56 -9.47
N ARG A 397 30.65 4.86 -9.17
CA ARG A 397 31.55 5.54 -8.22
C ARG A 397 31.23 5.13 -6.78
N TRP A 398 29.95 5.12 -6.44
CA TRP A 398 29.48 4.59 -5.16
C TRP A 398 29.93 3.14 -4.99
N PHE A 399 29.80 2.32 -6.04
CA PHE A 399 30.19 0.93 -5.96
C PHE A 399 31.71 0.74 -5.82
N LEU A 400 32.52 1.55 -6.52
CA LEU A 400 33.96 1.57 -6.34
C LEU A 400 34.35 1.91 -4.89
N ASP A 401 33.77 2.98 -4.33
CA ASP A 401 34.00 3.37 -2.93
C ASP A 401 33.60 2.26 -1.95
N HIS A 402 32.44 1.64 -2.18
CA HIS A 402 31.97 0.50 -1.39
C HIS A 402 32.94 -0.69 -1.43
N GLN A 403 33.50 -1.03 -2.60
CA GLN A 403 34.49 -2.10 -2.73
C GLN A 403 35.80 -1.75 -2.01
N LEU A 404 36.29 -0.52 -2.17
CA LEU A 404 37.51 -0.05 -1.49
C LEU A 404 37.34 -0.10 0.04
N ALA A 405 36.18 0.34 0.55
CA ALA A 405 35.86 0.27 1.98
C ALA A 405 35.79 -1.17 2.51
N ALA A 406 35.44 -2.14 1.65
CA ALA A 406 35.47 -3.57 1.96
C ALA A 406 36.88 -4.19 1.86
N GLY A 407 37.92 -3.39 1.59
CA GLY A 407 39.31 -3.85 1.49
C GLY A 407 39.70 -4.39 0.12
N TRP A 408 38.86 -4.23 -0.91
CA TRP A 408 39.23 -4.60 -2.27
C TRP A 408 40.37 -3.70 -2.76
N THR A 409 41.41 -4.33 -3.33
CA THR A 409 42.53 -3.60 -3.95
C THR A 409 42.41 -3.72 -5.46
N PRO A 410 42.04 -2.65 -6.19
CA PRO A 410 41.86 -2.73 -7.64
C PRO A 410 43.20 -3.05 -8.33
N PRO A 411 43.21 -3.92 -9.35
CA PRO A 411 44.37 -4.06 -10.24
C PRO A 411 44.56 -2.79 -11.08
N GLU A 412 45.58 -2.77 -11.95
CA GLU A 412 45.83 -1.63 -12.84
C GLU A 412 44.61 -1.31 -13.72
N ASP A 413 44.25 -0.03 -13.81
CA ASP A 413 43.14 0.46 -14.62
C ASP A 413 43.24 0.01 -16.08
N CYS A 414 42.13 -0.49 -16.61
CA CYS A 414 41.99 -0.73 -18.03
C CYS A 414 41.95 0.61 -18.76
N TRP A 415 42.76 0.79 -19.81
CA TRP A 415 42.74 2.02 -20.60
C TRP A 415 41.37 2.33 -21.20
N TYR A 416 40.57 1.31 -21.52
CA TYR A 416 39.20 1.48 -22.02
C TYR A 416 38.16 1.57 -20.91
N GLY A 417 38.54 1.43 -19.62
CA GLY A 417 37.65 1.50 -18.47
C GLY A 417 36.38 0.65 -18.60
N TRP A 418 35.25 1.22 -18.18
CA TRP A 418 33.92 0.60 -18.34
C TRP A 418 33.49 0.40 -19.81
N ASN A 419 34.17 1.04 -20.77
CA ASN A 419 33.93 0.84 -22.21
C ASN A 419 34.71 -0.35 -22.79
N CYS A 420 35.60 -0.99 -22.01
CA CYS A 420 36.36 -2.15 -22.49
C CYS A 420 35.43 -3.26 -22.99
N ARG A 421 35.59 -3.71 -24.24
CA ARG A 421 34.81 -4.83 -24.79
C ARG A 421 35.38 -6.18 -24.38
N THR A 422 36.69 -6.27 -24.16
CA THR A 422 37.35 -7.51 -23.74
C THR A 422 36.88 -8.01 -22.38
N GLN A 423 36.42 -7.09 -21.51
CA GLN A 423 35.84 -7.44 -20.21
C GLN A 423 34.56 -8.28 -20.31
N THR A 424 33.90 -8.39 -21.47
CA THR A 424 32.65 -9.14 -21.60
C THR A 424 32.86 -10.63 -21.88
N HIS A 425 34.06 -11.03 -22.31
CA HIS A 425 34.32 -12.39 -22.80
C HIS A 425 35.68 -12.97 -22.41
N SER A 426 36.56 -12.21 -21.76
CA SER A 426 37.87 -12.70 -21.30
C SER A 426 37.99 -12.60 -19.79
N LEU A 427 37.81 -13.73 -19.09
CA LEU A 427 37.94 -13.81 -17.63
C LEU A 427 39.34 -13.40 -17.16
N HIS A 428 40.39 -13.80 -17.88
CA HIS A 428 41.76 -13.39 -17.56
C HIS A 428 41.93 -11.86 -17.61
N HIS A 429 41.32 -11.19 -18.58
CA HIS A 429 41.34 -9.73 -18.67
C HIS A 429 40.55 -9.08 -17.53
N GLN A 430 39.38 -9.63 -17.18
CA GLN A 430 38.57 -9.16 -16.04
C GLN A 430 39.36 -9.25 -14.73
N GLN A 431 40.15 -10.31 -14.53
CA GLN A 431 40.92 -10.52 -13.30
C GLN A 431 42.16 -9.61 -13.17
N THR A 432 42.74 -9.20 -14.29
CA THR A 432 44.04 -8.51 -14.32
C THR A 432 43.92 -7.00 -14.51
N ARG A 433 42.72 -6.48 -14.78
CA ARG A 433 42.48 -5.06 -15.07
C ARG A 433 41.26 -4.54 -14.34
N ASN A 434 41.34 -3.32 -13.83
CA ASN A 434 40.19 -2.65 -13.22
C ASN A 434 39.32 -2.04 -14.33
N HIS A 435 38.02 -2.32 -14.33
CA HIS A 435 37.06 -1.72 -15.27
C HIS A 435 36.13 -0.69 -14.60
N LEU A 436 36.14 -0.59 -13.27
CA LEU A 436 35.44 0.46 -12.50
C LEU A 436 36.24 1.79 -12.54
N CYS A 437 36.69 2.18 -13.73
CA CYS A 437 37.52 3.36 -13.95
C CYS A 437 37.13 4.08 -15.26
N VAL A 438 37.43 5.38 -15.31
CA VAL A 438 37.15 6.24 -16.47
C VAL A 438 38.00 5.78 -17.66
N PRO A 439 37.43 5.64 -18.88
CA PRO A 439 38.21 5.41 -20.08
C PRO A 439 39.23 6.53 -20.31
N THR A 440 40.48 6.16 -20.58
CA THR A 440 41.59 7.08 -20.84
C THR A 440 42.09 7.04 -22.29
N LYS A 441 41.60 6.09 -23.10
CA LYS A 441 41.94 5.93 -24.52
C LYS A 441 40.72 5.66 -25.40
#